data_AF-L9MBA1-F1
#
_entry.id   AF-L9MBA1-F1
#
_cell.length_a   1.000
_cell.length_b   1.000
_cell.length_c   1.000
_cell.angle_alpha   90.00
_cell.angle_beta   90.00
_cell.angle_gamma   90.00
#
_symmetry.space_group_name_H-M   'P 1'
#
loop_
_entity.id
_entity.type
_entity.pdbx_description
1 polymer ?
#
loop_
_entity_poly.entity_id
_entity_poly.type
_entity_poly.pdbx_seq_one_letter_code
_entity_poly.pdbx_strand_id
1 'polypeptide(L)'
;MLIFQFFFTDYDGDEVLPAQTQYASIDEIIELMQSVLIRPENFLGIVDKNDRTLQFIVNSDYSLDADIPIPDQKGSYTKRLSLEEAIKIVQKQTEYIQLDAIEGMTFMKW
;
A
#
# COMPACT_ATOMS: atom_id res chain seq x y z
N MET A 1 -8.68 -6.67 18.05
CA MET A 1 -8.62 -6.58 16.58
C MET A 1 -8.19 -5.17 16.24
N LEU A 2 -7.08 -5.01 15.54
CA LEU A 2 -6.61 -3.69 15.09
C LEU A 2 -7.40 -3.30 13.84
N ILE A 3 -7.87 -2.05 13.79
CA ILE A 3 -8.54 -1.47 12.65
C ILE A 3 -7.60 -0.43 12.05
N PHE A 4 -7.43 -0.51 10.73
CA PHE A 4 -6.55 0.34 9.97
C PHE A 4 -7.35 1.24 9.06
N GLN A 5 -6.89 2.47 8.94
CA GLN A 5 -7.32 3.36 7.90
C GLN A 5 -6.69 2.90 6.58
N PHE A 6 -7.48 2.84 5.50
CA PHE A 6 -6.97 2.52 4.17
C PHE A 6 -7.76 3.24 3.08
N PHE A 7 -7.20 3.25 1.89
CA PHE A 7 -7.81 3.77 0.66
C PHE A 7 -7.30 2.96 -0.52
N PHE A 8 -8.05 2.93 -1.61
CA PHE A 8 -7.63 2.25 -2.83
C PHE A 8 -8.31 2.87 -4.05
N THR A 9 -7.82 2.53 -5.22
CA THR A 9 -8.49 2.76 -6.50
C THR A 9 -8.50 1.47 -7.29
N ASP A 10 -9.65 1.19 -7.89
CA ASP A 10 -9.87 0.02 -8.72
C ASP A 10 -10.49 0.44 -10.05
N TYR A 11 -9.72 0.49 -11.13
CA TYR A 11 -10.16 1.03 -12.42
C TYR A 11 -11.02 0.06 -13.26
N ASP A 12 -11.75 -0.86 -12.64
CA ASP A 12 -12.62 -1.82 -13.36
C ASP A 12 -13.94 -1.19 -13.81
N GLY A 13 -13.92 -0.53 -14.97
CA GLY A 13 -15.08 -0.45 -15.88
C GLY A 13 -16.08 0.70 -15.73
N ASP A 14 -16.09 1.46 -14.64
CA ASP A 14 -16.79 2.76 -14.52
C ASP A 14 -16.05 3.62 -13.49
N GLU A 15 -15.97 4.94 -13.71
CA GLU A 15 -15.20 5.91 -12.92
C GLU A 15 -15.22 5.63 -11.40
N VAL A 16 -14.16 5.02 -10.89
CA VAL A 16 -13.98 4.87 -9.45
C VAL A 16 -13.43 6.17 -8.90
N LEU A 17 -14.30 6.90 -8.21
CA LEU A 17 -13.91 8.03 -7.37
C LEU A 17 -12.85 7.54 -6.36
N PRO A 18 -11.78 8.30 -6.08
CA PRO A 18 -10.81 7.94 -5.06
C PRO A 18 -11.57 7.61 -3.78
N ALA A 19 -11.50 6.35 -3.35
CA ALA A 19 -12.39 5.87 -2.31
C ALA A 19 -12.16 6.71 -1.06
N GLN A 20 -13.27 7.24 -0.51
CA GLN A 20 -13.29 7.86 0.81
C GLN A 20 -12.51 6.99 1.79
N THR A 21 -11.77 7.61 2.70
CA THR A 21 -11.06 6.91 3.77
C THR A 21 -11.92 5.81 4.39
N GLN A 22 -11.46 4.57 4.32
CA GLN A 22 -12.14 3.39 4.85
C GLN A 22 -11.40 2.84 6.06
N TYR A 23 -12.08 2.00 6.84
CA TYR A 23 -11.54 1.36 8.02
C TYR A 23 -11.87 -0.13 8.00
N ALA A 24 -10.84 -0.96 8.12
CA ALA A 24 -10.99 -2.42 8.10
C ALA A 24 -9.89 -3.10 8.92
N SER A 25 -10.08 -4.38 9.21
CA SER A 25 -9.05 -5.25 9.75
C SER A 25 -7.98 -5.58 8.71
N ILE A 26 -6.83 -6.09 9.15
CA ILE A 26 -5.74 -6.50 8.24
C ILE A 26 -6.17 -7.64 7.31
N ASP A 27 -6.97 -8.59 7.81
CA ASP A 27 -7.45 -9.72 7.01
C ASP A 27 -8.35 -9.23 5.85
N GLU A 28 -9.28 -8.31 6.14
CA GLU A 28 -10.14 -7.69 5.11
C GLU A 28 -9.32 -6.86 4.09
N ILE A 29 -8.30 -6.15 4.55
CA ILE A 29 -7.40 -5.40 3.64
C ILE A 29 -6.63 -6.37 2.75
N ILE A 30 -6.16 -7.50 3.26
CA ILE A 30 -5.44 -8.51 2.47
C ILE A 30 -6.35 -9.14 1.41
N GLU A 31 -7.60 -9.45 1.75
CA GLU A 31 -8.58 -9.94 0.77
C GLU A 31 -8.77 -8.92 -0.36
N LEU A 32 -8.86 -7.63 -0.02
CA LEU A 32 -8.97 -6.56 -1.01
C LEU A 32 -7.69 -6.39 -1.85
N MET A 33 -6.50 -6.50 -1.24
CA MET A 33 -5.23 -6.46 -1.99
C MET A 33 -5.20 -7.53 -3.09
N GLN A 34 -5.75 -8.72 -2.83
CA GLN A 34 -5.78 -9.80 -3.80
C GLN A 34 -6.69 -9.54 -5.00
N SER A 35 -7.73 -8.70 -4.86
CA SER A 35 -8.63 -8.33 -5.95
C SER A 35 -8.22 -7.05 -6.67
N VAL A 36 -7.67 -6.08 -5.94
CA VAL A 36 -7.33 -4.74 -6.48
C VAL A 36 -5.95 -4.72 -7.11
N LEU A 37 -4.93 -5.34 -6.49
CA LEU A 37 -3.53 -5.22 -6.91
C LEU A 37 -3.13 -6.17 -8.05
N ILE A 38 -4.07 -6.52 -8.91
CA ILE A 38 -3.87 -7.38 -10.09
C ILE A 38 -4.05 -6.63 -11.42
N ARG A 39 -4.46 -5.36 -11.37
CA ARG A 39 -4.72 -4.54 -12.55
C ARG A 39 -3.76 -3.37 -12.62
N PRO A 40 -3.22 -3.03 -13.80
CA PRO A 40 -2.37 -1.86 -13.96
C PRO A 40 -3.04 -0.59 -13.43
N GLU A 41 -2.22 0.29 -12.87
CA GLU A 41 -2.61 1.60 -12.33
C GLU A 41 -3.48 1.55 -11.06
N ASN A 42 -3.98 0.37 -10.67
CA ASN A 42 -4.62 0.21 -9.37
C ASN A 42 -3.60 0.41 -8.24
N PHE A 43 -4.08 0.91 -7.12
CA PHE A 43 -3.28 1.06 -5.92
C PHE A 43 -4.11 0.90 -4.65
N LEU A 44 -3.43 0.57 -3.56
CA LEU A 44 -4.00 0.50 -2.22
C LEU A 44 -3.00 1.10 -1.23
N GLY A 45 -3.46 1.99 -0.35
CA GLY A 45 -2.68 2.60 0.71
C GLY A 45 -3.26 2.28 2.09
N ILE A 46 -2.39 1.95 3.04
CA ILE A 46 -2.71 1.74 4.45
C ILE A 46 -2.06 2.85 5.25
N VAL A 47 -2.82 3.46 6.16
CA VAL A 47 -2.38 4.58 7.00
C VAL A 47 -2.27 4.10 8.45
N ASP A 48 -1.14 4.38 9.07
CA ASP A 48 -0.90 4.09 10.49
C ASP A 48 -1.33 5.23 11.42
N LYS A 49 -1.16 5.06 12.74
CA LYS A 49 -1.55 6.08 13.73
C LYS A 49 -0.76 7.39 13.68
N ASN A 50 0.37 7.44 12.96
CA ASN A 50 1.21 8.62 12.80
C ASN A 50 1.02 9.27 11.43
N ASP A 51 -0.11 9.00 10.75
CA ASP A 51 -0.41 9.45 9.39
C ASP A 51 0.65 9.01 8.35
N ARG A 52 1.46 7.98 8.66
CA ARG A 52 2.37 7.38 7.68
C ARG A 52 1.59 6.43 6.79
N THR A 53 1.86 6.50 5.50
CA THR A 53 1.21 5.67 4.49
C THR A 53 2.19 4.63 3.95
N LEU A 54 1.76 3.37 3.91
CA LEU A 54 2.35 2.32 3.10
C LEU A 54 1.42 2.07 1.91
N GLN A 55 1.89 2.35 0.70
CA GLN A 55 1.11 2.22 -0.51
C GLN A 55 1.71 1.18 -1.45
N PHE A 56 0.83 0.52 -2.20
CA PHE A 56 1.18 -0.47 -3.21
C PHE A 56 0.56 -0.04 -4.53
N ILE A 57 1.35 0.06 -5.59
CA ILE A 57 0.93 0.54 -6.90
C ILE A 57 1.27 -0.53 -7.93
N VAL A 58 0.29 -0.91 -8.74
CA VAL A 58 0.50 -1.81 -9.87
C VAL A 58 0.95 -0.97 -11.07
N ASN A 59 2.12 -1.27 -11.60
CA ASN A 59 2.67 -0.62 -12.78
C ASN A 59 1.98 -1.11 -14.07
N SER A 60 2.22 -0.40 -15.16
CA SER A 60 1.72 -0.77 -16.50
C SER A 60 2.19 -2.14 -17.00
N ASP A 61 3.32 -2.63 -16.48
CA ASP A 61 3.88 -3.96 -16.77
C ASP A 61 3.39 -5.05 -15.79
N TYR A 62 2.33 -4.78 -15.01
CA TYR A 62 1.74 -5.66 -13.98
C TYR A 62 2.64 -5.96 -12.78
N SER A 63 3.80 -5.33 -12.70
CA SER A 63 4.62 -5.43 -11.50
C SER A 63 4.09 -4.54 -10.37
N LEU A 64 4.43 -4.86 -9.13
CA LEU A 64 3.98 -4.11 -7.97
C LEU A 64 5.15 -3.36 -7.32
N ASP A 65 4.96 -2.08 -7.04
CA ASP A 65 5.87 -1.29 -6.22
C ASP A 65 5.22 -0.99 -4.87
N ALA A 66 5.96 -1.19 -3.79
CA ALA A 66 5.65 -0.66 -2.46
C ALA A 66 6.36 0.68 -2.30
N ASP A 67 5.67 1.65 -1.72
CA ASP A 67 6.15 3.01 -1.52
C ASP A 67 5.73 3.50 -0.13
N ILE A 68 6.65 4.18 0.56
CA ILE A 68 6.39 4.90 1.81
C ILE A 68 6.90 6.33 1.64
N PRO A 69 6.00 7.31 1.43
CA PRO A 69 6.35 8.72 1.31
C PRO A 69 6.99 9.28 2.57
N ILE A 70 8.05 10.07 2.39
CA ILE A 70 8.71 10.89 3.42
C ILE A 70 8.70 12.35 2.95
N PRO A 71 7.56 13.06 3.13
CA PRO A 71 7.36 14.41 2.56
C PRO A 71 8.44 15.41 2.96
N ASP A 72 8.89 15.37 4.22
CA ASP A 72 9.95 16.25 4.75
C ASP A 72 11.28 16.11 3.99
N GLN A 73 11.53 14.93 3.41
CA GLN A 73 12.73 14.63 2.62
C GLN A 73 12.49 14.72 1.11
N LYS A 74 11.26 15.02 0.66
CA LYS A 74 10.85 15.06 -0.74
C LYS A 74 11.20 13.77 -1.48
N GLY A 75 10.82 12.63 -0.91
CA GLY A 75 11.09 11.33 -1.52
C GLY A 75 10.29 10.23 -0.85
N SER A 76 10.52 9.01 -1.31
CA SER A 76 9.91 7.80 -0.78
C SER A 76 10.94 6.71 -0.56
N TYR A 77 10.64 5.81 0.37
CA TYR A 77 11.25 4.48 0.36
C TYR A 77 10.46 3.58 -0.57
N THR A 78 11.11 3.02 -1.58
CA THR A 78 10.45 2.21 -2.60
C THR A 78 11.09 0.82 -2.74
N LYS A 79 10.29 -0.16 -3.14
CA LYS A 79 10.72 -1.51 -3.46
C LYS A 79 9.79 -2.14 -4.49
N ARG A 80 10.36 -2.77 -5.51
CA ARG A 80 9.66 -3.69 -6.42
C ARG A 80 9.46 -5.04 -5.73
N LEU A 81 8.25 -5.57 -5.76
CA LEU A 81 7.89 -6.81 -5.07
C LEU A 81 6.75 -7.56 -5.77
N SER A 82 6.51 -8.79 -5.33
CA SER A 82 5.32 -9.56 -5.70
C SER A 82 4.13 -9.25 -4.79
N LEU A 83 2.92 -9.60 -5.23
CA LEU A 83 1.71 -9.53 -4.39
C LEU A 83 1.85 -10.38 -3.11
N GLU A 84 2.48 -11.55 -3.20
CA GLU A 84 2.73 -12.41 -2.03
C GLU A 84 3.62 -11.71 -0.99
N GLU A 85 4.68 -11.03 -1.44
CA GLU A 85 5.53 -10.23 -0.56
C GLU A 85 4.78 -9.03 0.03
N ALA A 86 3.91 -8.38 -0.74
CA ALA A 86 3.10 -7.26 -0.25
C ALA A 86 2.17 -7.70 0.88
N ILE A 87 1.49 -8.83 0.68
CA ILE A 87 0.63 -9.44 1.71
C ILE A 87 1.45 -9.77 2.96
N LYS A 88 2.65 -10.37 2.80
CA LYS A 88 3.54 -10.67 3.94
C LYS A 88 3.96 -9.41 4.71
N ILE A 89 4.17 -8.28 4.02
CA ILE A 89 4.46 -7.00 4.67
C ILE A 89 3.25 -6.53 5.47
N VAL A 90 2.05 -6.56 4.88
CA VAL A 90 0.80 -6.10 5.53
C VAL A 90 0.43 -6.99 6.72
N GLN A 91 0.57 -8.31 6.60
CA GLN A 91 0.34 -9.27 7.70
C GLN A 91 1.20 -9.02 8.94
N LYS A 92 2.39 -8.44 8.76
CA LYS A 92 3.31 -8.14 9.86
C LYS A 92 3.10 -6.75 10.46
N GLN A 93 2.19 -5.94 9.89
CA GLN A 93 1.98 -4.59 10.40
C GLN A 93 1.31 -4.61 11.78
N THR A 94 1.76 -3.67 12.60
CA THR A 94 1.17 -3.35 13.89
C THR A 94 0.47 -1.99 13.80
N GLU A 95 0.17 -1.33 14.91
CA GLU A 95 -0.41 0.01 14.89
C GLU A 95 0.46 1.09 14.20
N TYR A 96 1.74 0.77 13.95
CA TYR A 96 2.72 1.65 13.32
C TYR A 96 3.47 0.93 12.19
N ILE A 97 3.67 1.63 11.08
CA ILE A 97 4.49 1.16 9.96
C ILE A 97 5.97 1.30 10.31
N GLN A 98 6.60 0.16 10.56
CA GLN A 98 8.02 0.06 10.88
C GLN A 98 8.84 -0.05 9.58
N LEU A 99 9.36 1.07 9.10
CA LEU A 99 10.16 1.12 7.87
C LEU A 99 11.31 0.10 7.89
N ASP A 100 12.04 0.05 9.01
CA ASP A 100 13.21 -0.83 9.18
C ASP A 100 12.85 -2.33 9.20
N ALA A 101 11.56 -2.66 9.34
CA ALA A 101 11.08 -4.04 9.25
C ALA A 101 10.79 -4.50 7.81
N ILE A 102 10.83 -3.58 6.84
CA ILE A 102 10.58 -3.86 5.42
C ILE A 102 11.92 -3.91 4.68
N GLU A 103 12.49 -5.11 4.59
CA GLU A 103 13.79 -5.32 3.95
C GLU A 103 13.78 -4.98 2.46
N GLY A 104 14.85 -4.31 2.01
CA GLY A 104 15.11 -4.04 0.60
C GLY A 104 14.46 -2.78 0.04
N MET A 105 13.88 -1.93 0.88
CA MET A 105 13.45 -0.59 0.44
C MET A 105 14.65 0.34 0.23
N THR A 106 14.59 1.12 -0.84
CA THR A 106 15.61 2.12 -1.19
C THR A 106 14.98 3.51 -1.20
N PHE A 107 15.65 4.50 -0.61
CA PHE A 107 15.17 5.87 -0.67
C PHE A 107 15.38 6.46 -2.06
N MET A 108 14.29 6.94 -2.66
CA MET A 108 14.25 7.61 -3.96
C MET A 108 13.72 9.02 -3.76
N LYS A 109 14.53 10.00 -4.15
CA LYS A 109 14.13 11.41 -4.12
C LYS A 109 13.23 11.73 -5.32
N TRP A 110 12.19 12.52 -5.10
CA TRP A 110 11.32 13.05 -6.13
C TRP A 110 11.86 14.38 -6.68
#